data_AF-A0A0M2SHV2-F1
#
_entry.id   AF-A0A0M2SHV2-F1
#
_cell.length_a   1.000
_cell.length_b   1.000
_cell.length_c   1.000
_cell.angle_alpha   90.00
_cell.angle_beta   90.00
_cell.angle_gamma   90.00
#
_symmetry.space_group_name_H-M   'P 1'
#
loop_
_entity.id
_entity.type
_entity.pdbx_description
1 polymer ?
#
loop_
_entity_poly.entity_id
_entity_poly.type
_entity_poly.pdbx_seq_one_letter_code
_entity_poly.pdbx_strand_id
1 'polypeptide(L)'
;MRRLPRILSSGTLAVGVILGGTAVTDQLANNEAQAQGMDMEMEMDSEMDSEMDMDMDQTHGMGMDMEMAQEPWYEYNGYTGMENSQGDFFLEQTFIDAVAYQNFTINGYTIDGSTEAFEEHGEDHVSFEVYDQQIMQGQDGTNFGLSFPVQKGEVSTEELFAVYGKTENTAPSDPDETAYYYYQIEDQNLQFITHDGWVTEVRYGGDLMSHS
;
A
#
# COMPACT_ATOMS: atom_id res chain seq x y z
N MET A 1 41.98 -28.03 -1.83
CA MET A 1 40.93 -27.94 -0.78
C MET A 1 39.61 -27.62 -1.47
N ARG A 2 38.55 -28.30 -1.05
CA ARG A 2 37.25 -28.39 -1.72
C ARG A 2 36.49 -27.07 -1.67
N ARG A 3 35.89 -26.68 -2.81
CA ARG A 3 34.82 -25.68 -2.88
C ARG A 3 33.57 -26.25 -2.20
N LEU A 4 32.99 -25.52 -1.26
CA LEU A 4 31.67 -25.79 -0.71
C LEU A 4 30.66 -24.89 -1.44
N PRO A 5 29.56 -25.43 -1.97
CA PRO A 5 28.41 -24.62 -2.31
C PRO A 5 27.63 -24.33 -1.02
N ARG A 6 27.19 -23.09 -0.81
CA ARG A 6 26.13 -22.81 0.17
C ARG A 6 24.88 -22.39 -0.58
N ILE A 7 23.79 -22.94 -0.04
CA ILE A 7 22.48 -23.15 -0.62
C ILE A 7 21.63 -21.89 -0.38
N LEU A 8 20.72 -21.67 -1.32
CA LEU A 8 19.56 -20.78 -1.29
C LEU A 8 18.91 -20.60 0.09
N SER A 9 18.31 -19.43 0.32
CA SER A 9 16.89 -19.28 0.69
C SER A 9 16.68 -18.06 1.58
N SER A 10 15.92 -17.10 1.06
CA SER A 10 14.70 -16.56 1.68
C SER A 10 14.06 -15.66 0.63
N GLY A 11 13.13 -16.22 -0.15
CA GLY A 11 12.24 -15.41 -0.96
C GLY A 11 11.19 -14.83 -0.04
N THR A 12 11.13 -13.50 0.06
CA THR A 12 9.94 -12.83 0.58
C THR A 12 8.82 -13.10 -0.40
N LEU A 13 7.73 -13.67 0.10
CA LEU A 13 6.54 -13.97 -0.67
C LEU A 13 5.67 -12.70 -0.60
N ALA A 14 5.62 -11.92 -1.67
CA ALA A 14 4.53 -10.98 -1.88
C ALA A 14 3.26 -11.81 -2.07
N VAL A 15 2.42 -11.86 -1.05
CA VAL A 15 1.17 -12.62 -1.06
C VAL A 15 0.05 -11.67 -1.48
N GLY A 16 -0.13 -11.53 -2.80
CA GLY A 16 -1.41 -11.11 -3.36
C GLY A 16 -2.37 -12.30 -3.32
N VAL A 17 -3.12 -12.45 -2.22
CA VAL A 17 -4.18 -13.47 -2.14
C VAL A 17 -5.42 -12.95 -2.87
N ILE A 18 -5.73 -13.59 -4.00
CA ILE A 18 -7.11 -13.73 -4.49
C ILE A 18 -7.50 -15.17 -4.13
N LEU A 19 -8.30 -15.36 -3.08
CA LEU A 19 -8.85 -16.67 -2.73
C LEU A 19 -10.37 -16.63 -2.68
N GLY A 20 -10.95 -17.16 -3.76
CA GLY A 20 -12.18 -17.94 -3.68
C GLY A 20 -12.00 -19.08 -2.67
N GLY A 21 -13.07 -19.35 -1.93
CA GLY A 21 -13.03 -20.02 -0.64
C GLY A 21 -12.47 -21.45 -0.62
N THR A 22 -11.87 -21.79 0.51
CA THR A 22 -12.31 -22.88 1.39
C THR A 22 -11.62 -22.71 2.75
N ALA A 23 -12.40 -22.85 3.81
CA ALA A 23 -11.99 -22.60 5.19
C ALA A 23 -10.90 -23.56 5.68
N VAL A 24 -9.88 -23.02 6.38
CA VAL A 24 -9.22 -23.68 7.52
C VAL A 24 -8.80 -22.62 8.54
N THR A 25 -9.04 -22.98 9.79
CA THR A 25 -9.10 -22.21 11.03
C THR A 25 -7.76 -21.83 11.67
N ASP A 26 -7.82 -20.72 12.42
CA ASP A 26 -7.20 -20.45 13.72
C ASP A 26 -5.67 -20.20 13.85
N GLN A 27 -5.39 -18.92 14.16
CA GLN A 27 -4.55 -18.39 15.24
C GLN A 27 -3.45 -17.44 14.78
N LEU A 28 -3.65 -16.14 15.01
CA LEU A 28 -2.81 -15.37 15.93
C LEU A 28 -3.55 -14.10 16.34
N ALA A 29 -3.78 -14.02 17.66
CA ALA A 29 -4.54 -12.99 18.33
C ALA A 29 -3.73 -11.67 18.46
N ASN A 30 -4.49 -10.60 18.66
CA ASN A 30 -4.12 -9.29 19.21
C ASN A 30 -3.81 -8.19 18.20
N ASN A 31 -4.86 -7.53 17.72
CA ASN A 31 -5.04 -6.10 17.92
C ASN A 31 -6.53 -5.75 17.71
N GLU A 32 -7.29 -5.79 18.80
CA GLU A 32 -8.60 -5.13 18.87
C GLU A 32 -8.40 -3.65 19.19
N ALA A 33 -9.19 -2.82 18.50
CA ALA A 33 -9.45 -1.38 18.64
C ALA A 33 -9.02 -0.67 17.33
N GLN A 34 -9.89 -0.09 16.51
CA GLN A 34 -11.20 0.52 16.76
C GLN A 34 -12.04 0.43 15.48
N ALA A 35 -13.22 -0.18 15.55
CA ALA A 35 -14.29 0.07 14.59
C ALA A 35 -15.50 0.48 15.41
N GLN A 36 -15.62 1.79 15.64
CA GLN A 36 -16.78 2.38 16.29
C GLN A 36 -17.96 2.37 15.32
N GLY A 37 -19.12 2.06 15.89
CA GLY A 37 -20.32 1.60 15.19
C GLY A 37 -20.90 2.56 14.16
N MET A 38 -21.44 1.95 13.12
CA MET A 38 -22.60 2.45 12.40
C MET A 38 -23.68 1.38 12.44
N ASP A 39 -24.34 1.29 13.60
CA ASP A 39 -25.54 0.47 13.77
C ASP A 39 -26.69 1.19 13.05
N MET A 40 -26.91 0.85 11.78
CA MET A 40 -28.16 1.20 11.10
C MET A 40 -29.28 0.35 11.68
N GLU A 41 -30.10 0.99 12.51
CA GLU A 41 -31.40 0.51 12.96
C GLU A 41 -32.22 -0.01 11.76
N MET A 42 -32.46 -1.31 11.73
CA MET A 42 -33.51 -1.90 10.91
C MET A 42 -34.44 -2.65 11.87
N GLU A 43 -35.47 -1.92 12.33
CA GLU A 43 -36.64 -2.49 12.98
C GLU A 43 -37.25 -3.55 12.07
N MET A 44 -37.24 -4.82 12.49
CA MET A 44 -38.06 -5.85 11.86
C MET A 44 -38.79 -6.64 12.94
N ASP A 45 -39.94 -6.10 13.26
CA ASP A 45 -41.01 -6.71 14.03
C ASP A 45 -41.63 -7.86 13.20
N SER A 46 -41.60 -9.10 13.71
CA SER A 46 -42.71 -10.04 13.57
C SER A 46 -42.41 -11.39 14.23
N GLU A 47 -43.38 -11.77 15.05
CA GLU A 47 -43.45 -12.97 15.86
C GLU A 47 -43.61 -14.24 15.02
N MET A 48 -42.71 -15.19 15.27
CA MET A 48 -42.99 -16.59 15.62
C MET A 48 -44.46 -17.04 15.53
N ASP A 49 -44.80 -17.95 14.60
CA ASP A 49 -45.37 -19.25 14.99
C ASP A 49 -45.57 -20.26 13.84
N SER A 50 -45.45 -21.53 14.25
CA SER A 50 -46.03 -22.76 13.69
C SER A 50 -45.26 -23.58 12.63
N GLU A 51 -44.91 -24.78 13.10
CA GLU A 51 -44.37 -25.96 12.43
C GLU A 51 -45.28 -26.49 11.31
N MET A 52 -44.68 -26.97 10.20
CA MET A 52 -45.21 -28.10 9.42
C MET A 52 -44.14 -28.72 8.52
N ASP A 53 -43.96 -30.03 8.67
CA ASP A 53 -43.08 -30.92 7.91
C ASP A 53 -43.51 -31.15 6.45
N MET A 54 -42.51 -31.58 5.67
CA MET A 54 -42.54 -32.44 4.46
C MET A 54 -42.46 -31.82 3.05
N ASP A 55 -41.34 -32.21 2.43
CA ASP A 55 -41.12 -32.72 1.08
C ASP A 55 -40.66 -31.79 -0.07
N MET A 56 -39.64 -32.34 -0.75
CA MET A 56 -38.81 -31.80 -1.82
C MET A 56 -39.58 -31.19 -2.99
N ASP A 57 -39.15 -30.00 -3.42
CA ASP A 57 -38.98 -29.72 -4.84
C ASP A 57 -37.71 -28.89 -5.10
N GLN A 58 -36.98 -29.30 -6.13
CA GLN A 58 -35.74 -28.72 -6.59
C GLN A 58 -36.02 -27.36 -7.22
N THR A 59 -35.53 -26.28 -6.61
CA THR A 59 -35.05 -25.14 -7.38
C THR A 59 -33.67 -24.78 -6.88
N HIS A 60 -32.71 -24.85 -7.80
CA HIS A 60 -31.35 -24.37 -7.63
C HIS A 60 -31.41 -22.89 -7.24
N GLY A 61 -31.35 -22.60 -5.94
CA GLY A 61 -30.92 -21.30 -5.46
C GLY A 61 -29.45 -21.18 -5.84
N MET A 62 -29.17 -20.54 -6.99
CA MET A 62 -27.86 -20.00 -7.26
C MET A 62 -27.53 -19.11 -6.06
N GLY A 63 -26.62 -19.57 -5.20
CA GLY A 63 -25.94 -18.70 -4.28
C GLY A 63 -25.29 -17.64 -5.15
N MET A 64 -25.90 -16.46 -5.20
CA MET A 64 -25.14 -15.26 -5.53
C MET A 64 -24.18 -15.11 -4.36
N ASP A 65 -22.99 -15.70 -4.51
CA ASP A 65 -21.81 -15.20 -3.83
C ASP A 65 -21.73 -13.73 -4.26
N MET A 66 -22.30 -12.84 -3.45
CA MET A 66 -22.01 -11.41 -3.53
C MET A 66 -20.55 -11.31 -3.12
N GLU A 67 -19.68 -11.46 -4.13
CA GLU A 67 -18.31 -11.02 -4.07
C GLU A 67 -18.37 -9.51 -3.82
N MET A 68 -18.40 -9.12 -2.55
CA MET A 68 -18.29 -7.71 -2.18
C MET A 68 -16.95 -7.26 -2.73
N ALA A 69 -16.98 -6.30 -3.64
CA ALA A 69 -15.76 -5.71 -4.18
C ALA A 69 -14.95 -5.18 -3.00
N GLN A 70 -13.84 -5.84 -2.70
CA GLN A 70 -12.92 -5.38 -1.67
C GLN A 70 -12.15 -4.20 -2.25
N GLU A 71 -11.98 -3.15 -1.44
CA GLU A 71 -11.12 -2.03 -1.79
C GLU A 71 -9.70 -2.55 -2.00
N PRO A 72 -9.02 -2.14 -3.09
CA PRO A 72 -7.62 -2.48 -3.31
C PRO A 72 -6.76 -2.09 -2.11
N TRP A 73 -5.82 -2.95 -1.74
CA TRP A 73 -4.89 -2.71 -0.63
C TRP A 73 -3.50 -3.23 -0.99
N TYR A 74 -2.47 -2.66 -0.36
CA TYR A 74 -1.09 -3.08 -0.54
C TYR A 74 -0.34 -3.05 0.77
N GLU A 75 0.39 -4.13 1.08
CA GLU A 75 1.23 -4.22 2.27
C GLU A 75 2.66 -4.55 1.87
N TYR A 76 3.59 -3.69 2.30
CA TYR A 76 5.03 -3.92 2.17
C TYR A 76 5.66 -4.22 3.52
N ASN A 77 6.57 -5.19 3.59
CA ASN A 77 7.34 -5.49 4.79
C ASN A 77 8.82 -5.74 4.46
N GLY A 78 9.70 -4.93 5.03
CA GLY A 78 11.15 -5.11 4.97
C GLY A 78 11.92 -3.87 4.52
N TYR A 79 13.16 -4.11 4.08
CA TYR A 79 14.04 -3.09 3.49
C TYR A 79 13.70 -2.87 2.03
N THR A 80 13.82 -1.63 1.53
CA THR A 80 13.57 -1.29 0.11
C THR A 80 14.83 -0.99 -0.69
N GLY A 81 15.92 -0.58 -0.03
CA GLY A 81 17.17 -0.15 -0.69
C GLY A 81 18.32 -1.15 -0.62
N MET A 82 18.10 -2.37 -0.13
CA MET A 82 19.14 -3.40 0.03
C MET A 82 19.22 -4.35 -1.16
N GLU A 83 20.36 -5.04 -1.33
CA GLU A 83 20.43 -6.10 -2.33
C GLU A 83 19.42 -7.23 -2.03
N ASN A 84 18.59 -7.56 -3.03
CA ASN A 84 17.48 -8.53 -2.94
C ASN A 84 16.26 -8.05 -2.13
N SER A 85 16.10 -6.74 -1.90
CA SER A 85 14.76 -6.19 -1.59
C SER A 85 13.86 -6.23 -2.82
N GLN A 86 12.56 -6.11 -2.59
CA GLN A 86 11.58 -5.82 -3.64
C GLN A 86 11.34 -4.30 -3.63
N GLY A 87 12.40 -3.52 -3.93
CA GLY A 87 12.35 -2.06 -3.82
C GLY A 87 11.51 -1.41 -4.91
N ASP A 88 11.23 -2.15 -5.98
CA ASP A 88 10.44 -1.81 -7.17
C ASP A 88 8.93 -1.94 -7.01
N PHE A 89 8.43 -2.32 -5.82
CA PHE A 89 7.01 -2.56 -5.56
C PHE A 89 6.08 -1.40 -5.95
N PHE A 90 6.59 -0.17 -5.94
CA PHE A 90 5.84 1.01 -6.34
C PHE A 90 5.47 1.00 -7.85
N LEU A 91 6.10 0.17 -8.67
CA LEU A 91 5.73 -0.01 -10.07
C LEU A 91 4.53 -0.97 -10.26
N GLU A 92 4.12 -1.69 -9.21
CA GLU A 92 3.05 -2.67 -9.29
C GLU A 92 1.68 -2.00 -9.37
N GLN A 93 0.81 -2.48 -10.27
CA GLN A 93 -0.55 -1.96 -10.41
C GLN A 93 -1.34 -2.06 -9.10
N THR A 94 -1.12 -3.13 -8.31
CA THR A 94 -1.77 -3.31 -7.00
C THR A 94 -1.38 -2.25 -5.99
N PHE A 95 -0.14 -1.75 -6.03
CA PHE A 95 0.28 -0.61 -5.22
C PHE A 95 -0.40 0.67 -5.67
N ILE A 96 -0.40 0.93 -6.99
CA ILE A 96 -1.03 2.12 -7.59
C ILE A 96 -2.52 2.18 -7.24
N ASP A 97 -3.22 1.04 -7.37
CA ASP A 97 -4.63 0.92 -7.01
C ASP A 97 -4.82 1.13 -5.50
N ALA A 98 -3.99 0.53 -4.65
CA ALA A 98 -4.09 0.73 -3.20
C ALA A 98 -3.86 2.19 -2.78
N VAL A 99 -2.92 2.90 -3.42
CA VAL A 99 -2.70 4.33 -3.21
C VAL A 99 -3.93 5.13 -3.60
N ALA A 100 -4.56 4.84 -4.75
CA ALA A 100 -5.79 5.52 -5.17
C ALA A 100 -6.95 5.38 -4.15
N TYR A 101 -6.92 4.33 -3.33
CA TYR A 101 -7.90 4.05 -2.28
C TYR A 101 -7.36 4.33 -0.86
N GLN A 102 -6.21 4.99 -0.71
CA GLN A 102 -5.58 5.32 0.59
C GLN A 102 -5.35 4.09 1.49
N ASN A 103 -5.09 2.93 0.89
CA ASN A 103 -5.03 1.65 1.56
C ASN A 103 -3.66 0.98 1.39
N PHE A 104 -2.60 1.79 1.55
CA PHE A 104 -1.21 1.36 1.51
C PHE A 104 -0.63 1.34 2.92
N THR A 105 -0.01 0.20 3.26
CA THR A 105 0.69 -0.01 4.54
C THR A 105 2.13 -0.45 4.29
N ILE A 106 3.06 0.14 5.03
CA ILE A 106 4.48 -0.25 5.02
C ILE A 106 4.95 -0.57 6.44
N ASN A 107 5.47 -1.77 6.65
CA ASN A 107 5.95 -2.28 7.93
C ASN A 107 4.92 -2.12 9.08
N GLY A 108 3.64 -2.29 8.77
CA GLY A 108 2.54 -2.12 9.71
C GLY A 108 2.07 -0.68 9.94
N TYR A 109 2.60 0.30 9.19
CA TYR A 109 2.16 1.69 9.24
C TYR A 109 1.37 2.05 7.99
N THR A 110 0.08 2.35 8.16
CA THR A 110 -0.75 2.97 7.12
C THR A 110 -0.31 4.41 6.95
N ILE A 111 -0.14 4.84 5.70
CA ILE A 111 0.33 6.18 5.35
C ILE A 111 -0.78 6.91 4.60
N ASP A 112 -1.21 8.07 5.11
CA ASP A 112 -2.10 9.00 4.43
C ASP A 112 -1.27 10.03 3.66
N GLY A 113 -1.03 9.77 2.37
CA GLY A 113 -0.24 10.65 1.52
C GLY A 113 -1.00 11.82 0.93
N SER A 114 -2.19 12.15 1.46
CA SER A 114 -3.02 13.25 0.96
C SER A 114 -2.42 14.62 1.26
N THR A 115 -2.80 15.60 0.45
CA THR A 115 -2.50 17.02 0.74
C THR A 115 -3.14 17.47 2.05
N GLU A 116 -4.33 16.97 2.39
CA GLU A 116 -5.04 17.32 3.62
C GLU A 116 -4.27 16.86 4.87
N ALA A 117 -3.80 15.62 4.90
CA ALA A 117 -2.98 15.11 6.00
C ALA A 117 -1.68 15.90 6.16
N PHE A 118 -1.07 16.33 5.05
CA PHE A 118 0.09 17.23 5.12
C PHE A 118 -0.27 18.62 5.67
N GLU A 119 -1.36 19.23 5.23
CA GLU A 119 -1.80 20.55 5.73
C GLU A 119 -2.14 20.51 7.23
N GLU A 120 -2.73 19.41 7.70
CA GLU A 120 -3.11 19.25 9.11
C GLU A 120 -1.92 18.98 10.02
N HIS A 121 -0.95 18.18 9.57
CA HIS A 121 0.11 17.65 10.44
C HIS A 121 1.52 18.17 10.10
N GLY A 122 1.69 18.83 8.95
CA GLY A 122 3.00 19.21 8.42
C GLY A 122 3.81 20.15 9.30
N GLU A 123 3.16 21.09 10.00
CA GLU A 123 3.86 22.05 10.88
C GLU A 123 4.43 21.41 12.15
N ASP A 124 3.72 20.42 12.70
CA ASP A 124 3.98 19.83 14.02
C ASP A 124 4.00 18.29 13.93
N HIS A 125 5.07 17.75 13.39
CA HIS A 125 5.28 16.31 13.26
C HIS A 125 6.62 15.84 13.83
N VAL A 126 6.71 14.53 14.04
CA VAL A 126 7.97 13.84 14.29
C VAL A 126 8.30 12.93 13.12
N SER A 127 9.59 12.64 12.92
CA SER A 127 10.03 11.62 11.98
C SER A 127 10.70 10.48 12.73
N PHE A 128 10.46 9.25 12.29
CA PHE A 128 11.12 8.07 12.82
C PHE A 128 11.48 7.10 11.69
N GLU A 129 12.45 6.23 11.96
CA GLU A 129 12.94 5.25 10.99
C GLU A 129 12.39 3.85 11.30
N VAL A 130 12.01 3.13 10.25
CA VAL A 130 11.67 1.71 10.27
C VAL A 130 12.46 1.07 9.14
N TYR A 131 13.32 0.09 9.45
CA TYR A 131 14.31 -0.44 8.49
C TYR A 131 15.16 0.66 7.85
N ASP A 132 14.98 0.93 6.55
CA ASP A 132 15.62 2.00 5.79
C ASP A 132 14.62 3.06 5.30
N GLN A 133 13.38 3.03 5.81
CA GLN A 133 12.35 4.01 5.53
C GLN A 133 12.24 5.05 6.65
N GLN A 134 11.92 6.28 6.29
CA GLN A 134 11.59 7.35 7.22
C GLN A 134 10.11 7.71 7.08
N ILE A 135 9.40 7.69 8.22
CA ILE A 135 7.96 8.00 8.31
C ILE A 135 7.77 9.31 9.08
N MET A 136 6.90 10.18 8.58
CA MET A 136 6.42 11.39 9.26
C MET A 136 5.10 11.11 9.96
N GLN A 137 4.99 11.49 11.22
CA GLN A 137 3.82 11.26 12.06
C GLN A 137 3.39 12.53 12.79
N GLY A 138 2.11 12.88 12.65
CA GLY A 138 1.45 13.95 13.38
C GLY A 138 1.31 13.63 14.88
N GLN A 139 1.03 14.65 15.69
CA GLN A 139 0.92 14.47 17.15
C GLN A 139 -0.21 13.53 17.60
N ASP A 140 -1.23 13.36 16.76
CA ASP A 140 -2.37 12.47 16.95
C ASP A 140 -2.07 11.00 16.58
N GLY A 141 -0.91 10.74 15.97
CA GLY A 141 -0.47 9.41 15.52
C GLY A 141 -0.69 9.15 14.03
N THR A 142 -1.26 10.10 13.28
CA THR A 142 -1.47 9.97 11.83
C THR A 142 -0.13 9.97 11.10
N ASN A 143 0.16 8.93 10.33
CA ASN A 143 1.36 8.90 9.48
C ASN A 143 1.01 9.48 8.12
N PHE A 144 1.69 10.55 7.71
CA PHE A 144 1.31 11.31 6.51
C PHE A 144 2.43 11.49 5.49
N GLY A 145 3.59 10.93 5.76
CA GLY A 145 4.75 11.02 4.88
C GLY A 145 5.63 9.79 5.02
N LEU A 146 6.15 9.34 3.89
CA LEU A 146 7.06 8.21 3.78
C LEU A 146 8.16 8.57 2.79
N SER A 147 9.41 8.29 3.14
CA SER A 147 10.51 8.26 2.19
C SER A 147 11.27 6.94 2.32
N PHE A 148 11.69 6.39 1.19
CA PHE A 148 12.45 5.15 1.17
C PHE A 148 13.43 5.09 0.00
N PRO A 149 14.63 4.51 0.21
CA PRO A 149 15.61 4.33 -0.84
C PRO A 149 15.20 3.19 -1.77
N VAL A 150 15.69 3.25 -3.00
CA VAL A 150 15.61 2.17 -3.99
C VAL A 150 17.01 1.63 -4.23
N GLN A 151 17.17 0.32 -4.42
CA GLN A 151 18.48 -0.24 -4.67
C GLN A 151 19.07 0.37 -5.95
N LYS A 152 20.34 0.81 -5.88
CA LYS A 152 21.01 1.42 -7.03
C LYS A 152 20.98 0.48 -8.24
N GLY A 153 20.44 0.98 -9.36
CA GLY A 153 20.38 0.23 -10.60
C GLY A 153 19.19 -0.73 -10.70
N GLU A 154 18.26 -0.71 -9.73
CA GLU A 154 17.07 -1.58 -9.70
C GLU A 154 15.96 -1.04 -10.62
N VAL A 155 15.62 0.24 -10.50
CA VAL A 155 14.56 0.86 -11.29
C VAL A 155 15.11 2.00 -12.13
N SER A 156 15.00 1.88 -13.45
CA SER A 156 15.38 2.95 -14.38
C SER A 156 14.30 4.02 -14.49
N THR A 157 14.68 5.23 -14.88
CA THR A 157 13.72 6.30 -15.20
C THR A 157 12.80 5.92 -16.36
N GLU A 158 13.25 5.06 -17.28
CA GLU A 158 12.42 4.56 -18.38
C GLU A 158 11.28 3.65 -17.88
N GLU A 159 11.56 2.77 -16.93
CA GLU A 159 10.55 1.89 -16.29
C GLU A 159 9.55 2.72 -15.49
N LEU A 160 10.03 3.71 -14.73
CA LEU A 160 9.16 4.67 -14.03
C LEU A 160 8.17 5.33 -15.00
N PHE A 161 8.67 5.86 -16.14
CA PHE A 161 7.83 6.52 -17.13
C PHE A 161 6.89 5.58 -17.88
N ALA A 162 7.23 4.29 -18.00
CA ALA A 162 6.34 3.30 -18.60
C ALA A 162 5.09 3.07 -17.75
N VAL A 163 5.22 3.19 -16.42
CA VAL A 163 4.13 2.98 -15.46
C VAL A 163 3.35 4.28 -15.20
N TYR A 164 4.06 5.34 -14.83
CA TYR A 164 3.44 6.59 -14.38
C TYR A 164 3.26 7.65 -15.48
N GLY A 165 3.82 7.40 -16.66
CA GLY A 165 3.90 8.39 -17.73
C GLY A 165 5.02 9.41 -17.51
N LYS A 166 5.27 10.22 -18.55
CA LYS A 166 6.22 11.34 -18.48
C LYS A 166 5.53 12.55 -17.85
N THR A 167 6.21 13.20 -16.91
CA THR A 167 5.76 14.46 -16.32
C THR A 167 6.56 15.65 -16.86
N GLU A 168 5.92 16.80 -17.00
CA GLU A 168 6.58 18.07 -17.35
C GLU A 168 7.21 18.74 -16.11
N ASN A 169 6.82 18.31 -14.90
CA ASN A 169 7.31 18.83 -13.61
C ASN A 169 8.64 18.16 -13.24
N THR A 170 9.71 18.60 -13.90
CA THR A 170 11.09 18.12 -13.67
C THR A 170 11.97 19.27 -13.18
N ALA A 171 12.82 18.99 -12.20
CA ALA A 171 13.94 19.85 -11.84
C ALA A 171 15.19 18.98 -11.66
N PRO A 172 16.35 19.23 -12.30
CA PRO A 172 16.63 19.97 -13.52
C PRO A 172 17.03 19.06 -14.71
N SER A 173 17.49 19.72 -15.78
CA SER A 173 17.43 19.41 -17.20
C SER A 173 18.51 18.49 -17.82
N ASP A 174 19.31 17.79 -17.02
CA ASP A 174 20.37 16.88 -17.51
C ASP A 174 20.21 15.47 -16.88
N PRO A 175 20.10 14.38 -17.66
CA PRO A 175 19.96 13.02 -17.12
C PRO A 175 21.16 12.53 -16.26
N ASP A 176 22.29 13.23 -16.32
CA ASP A 176 23.48 13.00 -15.48
C ASP A 176 23.43 13.81 -14.14
N GLU A 177 22.33 14.52 -13.87
CA GLU A 177 22.06 15.27 -12.63
C GLU A 177 20.88 14.66 -11.84
N THR A 178 20.76 15.02 -10.56
CA THR A 178 19.62 14.61 -9.73
C THR A 178 18.33 15.24 -10.26
N ALA A 179 17.35 14.43 -10.68
CA ALA A 179 16.06 14.92 -11.16
C ALA A 179 14.90 14.49 -10.25
N TYR A 180 13.95 15.40 -10.02
CA TYR A 180 12.72 15.16 -9.26
C TYR A 180 11.51 15.05 -10.19
N TYR A 181 10.74 13.97 -10.07
CA TYR A 181 9.49 13.75 -10.83
C TYR A 181 8.32 13.69 -9.87
N TYR A 182 7.33 14.54 -10.09
CA TYR A 182 6.13 14.63 -9.27
C TYR A 182 4.93 14.02 -9.98
N TYR A 183 4.18 13.21 -9.22
CA TYR A 183 2.97 12.55 -9.65
C TYR A 183 1.88 12.68 -8.59
N GLN A 184 0.64 12.59 -9.04
CA GLN A 184 -0.53 12.54 -8.18
C GLN A 184 -1.39 11.36 -8.62
N ILE A 185 -1.76 10.52 -7.66
CA ILE A 185 -2.78 9.47 -7.84
C ILE A 185 -3.97 9.91 -6.98
N GLU A 186 -5.08 10.29 -7.62
CA GLU A 186 -6.21 10.93 -6.94
C GLU A 186 -5.76 12.14 -6.10
N ASP A 187 -5.86 12.09 -4.77
CA ASP A 187 -5.41 13.14 -3.85
C ASP A 187 -4.04 12.86 -3.21
N GLN A 188 -3.42 11.74 -3.57
CA GLN A 188 -2.18 11.25 -2.98
C GLN A 188 -0.95 11.71 -3.77
N ASN A 189 0.06 12.21 -3.05
CA ASN A 189 1.25 12.81 -3.68
C ASN A 189 2.44 11.84 -3.70
N LEU A 190 3.13 11.77 -4.84
CA LEU A 190 4.32 10.95 -5.06
C LEU A 190 5.45 11.78 -5.67
N GLN A 191 6.67 11.57 -5.18
CA GLN A 191 7.88 12.13 -5.76
C GLN A 191 8.91 11.01 -5.98
N PHE A 192 9.49 10.97 -7.17
CA PHE A 192 10.62 10.10 -7.48
C PHE A 192 11.87 10.93 -7.68
N ILE A 193 12.92 10.60 -6.92
CA ILE A 193 14.23 11.22 -7.02
C ILE A 193 15.13 10.28 -7.81
N THR A 194 15.63 10.77 -8.93
CA THR A 194 16.49 10.00 -9.83
C THR A 194 17.88 10.60 -9.91
N HIS A 195 18.88 9.76 -10.22
CA HIS A 195 20.26 10.16 -10.47
C HIS A 195 20.88 9.22 -11.49
N ASP A 196 21.59 9.76 -12.49
CA ASP A 196 22.19 9.00 -13.60
C ASP A 196 21.18 8.10 -14.33
N GLY A 197 19.92 8.53 -14.45
CA GLY A 197 18.83 7.76 -15.09
C GLY A 197 18.25 6.62 -14.25
N TRP A 198 18.53 6.56 -12.94
CA TRP A 198 18.00 5.55 -12.02
C TRP A 198 17.23 6.18 -10.87
N VAL A 199 16.14 5.56 -10.43
CA VAL A 199 15.46 5.94 -9.18
C VAL A 199 16.35 5.62 -8.00
N THR A 200 16.46 6.57 -7.08
CA THR A 200 17.30 6.48 -5.87
C THR A 200 16.51 6.60 -4.58
N GLU A 201 15.40 7.34 -4.61
CA GLU A 201 14.50 7.53 -3.47
C GLU A 201 13.09 7.77 -4.00
N VAL A 202 12.11 7.23 -3.28
CA VAL A 202 10.69 7.50 -3.47
C VAL A 202 10.18 8.21 -2.24
N ARG A 203 9.36 9.24 -2.44
CA ARG A 203 8.59 9.86 -1.38
C ARG A 203 7.10 9.80 -1.68
N TYR A 204 6.32 9.54 -0.65
CA TYR A 204 4.88 9.41 -0.68
C TYR A 204 4.28 10.25 0.45
N GLY A 205 3.39 11.19 0.14
CA GLY A 205 2.89 12.16 1.11
C GLY A 205 3.95 13.12 1.65
N GLY A 206 3.58 13.93 2.65
CA GLY A 206 4.46 14.91 3.28
C GLY A 206 4.69 16.19 2.46
N ASP A 207 5.73 16.96 2.80
CA ASP A 207 6.08 18.22 2.12
C ASP A 207 6.72 17.96 0.74
N LEU A 208 5.92 17.48 -0.21
CA LEU A 208 6.36 17.24 -1.59
C LEU A 208 6.05 18.42 -2.50
N MET A 209 5.24 19.39 -2.06
CA MET A 209 4.62 20.39 -2.93
C MET A 209 4.87 21.85 -2.53
N SER A 210 5.77 22.16 -1.58
CA SER A 210 6.08 23.57 -1.25
C SER A 210 6.75 24.37 -2.38
N HIS A 211 6.94 23.83 -3.59
CA HIS A 211 7.68 24.47 -4.70
C HIS A 211 6.94 24.46 -6.05
N SER A 212 5.61 24.65 -6.06
CA SER A 212 4.87 25.04 -7.29
C SER A 212 4.69 26.55 -7.43
#